data_AF-W1S984-F1
#
_entry.id   AF-W1S984-F1
#
_cell.length_a   1.000
_cell.length_b   1.000
_cell.length_c   1.000
_cell.angle_alpha   90.00
_cell.angle_beta   90.00
_cell.angle_gamma   90.00
#
_symmetry.space_group_name_H-M   'P 1'
#
loop_
_entity.id
_entity.type
_entity.pdbx_description
1 polymer ?
#
loop_
_entity_poly.entity_id
_entity_poly.type
_entity_poly.pdbx_seq_one_letter_code
_entity_poly.pdbx_strand_id
1 'polypeptide(L)'
;MTGNTEQGDFREEIILSCVAVSGFTASTVPEAIIVDAVRCWRDALDSQFPVLPTLFARLETNGAGFLAPAIAALLALHEAWSGQRFKAGDRAASALTPDESQLLDSLETTTPPPTAIPLRPGLTGPLRIALRSTRILVRRVLGRDIGEWEATPPAEDAPMFFACDDEAAEMRDRHTVRQARDAA
;
A
#
# COMPACT_ATOMS: atom_id res chain seq x y z
N MET A 1 -16.19 34.48 -49.09
CA MET A 1 -15.84 33.04 -49.07
C MET A 1 -14.36 32.93 -48.73
N THR A 2 -14.04 32.76 -47.45
CA THR A 2 -12.79 32.26 -46.85
C THR A 2 -13.13 32.26 -45.35
N GLY A 3 -13.49 31.17 -44.69
CA GLY A 3 -12.85 29.86 -44.69
C GLY A 3 -12.05 29.76 -43.38
N ASN A 4 -12.75 29.40 -42.30
CA ASN A 4 -12.21 29.23 -40.94
C ASN A 4 -11.11 28.17 -40.91
N THR A 5 -9.98 28.45 -40.25
CA THR A 5 -9.08 27.41 -39.72
C THR A 5 -8.23 27.96 -38.57
N GLU A 6 -8.81 28.13 -37.39
CA GLU A 6 -8.06 28.24 -36.14
C GLU A 6 -8.66 27.26 -35.13
N GLN A 7 -8.42 25.97 -35.39
CA GLN A 7 -8.78 24.90 -34.46
C GLN A 7 -7.72 23.80 -34.56
N GLY A 8 -6.64 23.97 -33.80
CA GLY A 8 -5.54 23.02 -33.83
C GLY A 8 -4.37 23.39 -32.95
N ASP A 9 -4.57 24.07 -31.82
CA ASP A 9 -3.46 24.37 -30.91
C ASP A 9 -3.94 24.48 -29.45
N PHE A 10 -4.51 23.39 -28.93
CA PHE A 10 -4.91 23.32 -27.51
C PHE A 10 -4.70 21.92 -26.91
N ARG A 11 -4.05 21.00 -27.65
CA ARG A 11 -3.83 19.62 -27.22
C ARG A 11 -2.39 19.28 -26.84
N GLU A 12 -1.41 20.13 -27.16
CA GLU A 12 0.00 19.85 -26.82
C GLU A 12 0.45 20.46 -25.48
N GLU A 13 -0.30 21.41 -24.91
CA GLU A 13 0.07 22.03 -23.63
C GLU A 13 -0.25 21.16 -22.40
N ILE A 14 -1.04 20.09 -22.55
CA ILE A 14 -1.43 19.21 -21.44
C ILE A 14 -0.36 18.16 -21.10
N ILE A 15 0.67 17.97 -21.95
CA ILE A 15 1.70 16.94 -21.72
C ILE A 15 3.03 17.53 -21.19
N LEU A 16 3.22 18.85 -21.22
CA LEU A 16 4.50 19.50 -20.87
C LEU A 16 4.54 20.12 -19.46
N SER A 17 3.81 19.55 -18.51
CA SER A 17 4.11 19.70 -17.08
C SER A 17 4.67 18.39 -16.51
N CYS A 18 5.73 17.87 -17.15
CA CYS A 18 6.61 16.91 -16.51
C CYS A 18 7.29 17.63 -15.33
N VAL A 19 6.72 17.46 -14.14
CA VAL A 19 7.40 17.75 -12.88
C VAL A 19 8.78 17.10 -12.98
N ALA A 20 9.82 17.94 -12.98
CA ALA A 20 11.19 17.49 -12.89
C ALA A 20 11.37 16.81 -11.54
N VAL A 21 11.12 15.50 -11.50
CA VAL A 21 11.46 14.68 -10.34
C VAL A 21 12.97 14.46 -10.42
N SER A 22 13.70 15.32 -9.73
CA SER A 22 15.13 15.19 -9.49
C SER A 22 15.46 13.77 -9.01
N GLY A 23 16.45 13.17 -9.68
CA GLY A 23 17.30 12.06 -9.26
C GLY A 23 16.61 10.90 -8.53
N PHE A 24 16.41 9.78 -9.22
CA PHE A 24 16.11 8.53 -8.55
C PHE A 24 16.93 7.38 -9.12
N THR A 25 17.48 6.59 -8.21
CA THR A 25 18.02 5.26 -8.49
C THR A 25 16.88 4.27 -8.33
N ALA A 26 16.49 3.56 -9.40
CA ALA A 26 15.55 2.45 -9.30
C ALA A 26 16.00 1.50 -8.18
N SER A 27 15.10 1.23 -7.23
CA SER A 27 15.39 0.35 -6.11
C SER A 27 14.75 -1.00 -6.36
N THR A 28 15.49 -2.06 -6.10
CA THR A 28 14.98 -3.44 -6.22
C THR A 28 14.38 -3.97 -4.91
N VAL A 29 14.49 -3.19 -3.83
CA VAL A 29 14.05 -3.57 -2.48
C VAL A 29 12.61 -3.10 -2.26
N PRO A 30 11.64 -4.01 -1.99
CA PRO A 30 10.23 -3.67 -1.83
C PRO A 30 9.96 -2.57 -0.78
N GLU A 31 10.66 -2.63 0.35
CA GLU A 31 10.58 -1.66 1.44
C GLU A 31 10.95 -0.27 0.96
N ALA A 32 12.03 -0.16 0.18
CA ALA A 32 12.52 1.11 -0.34
C ALA A 32 11.54 1.70 -1.36
N ILE A 33 10.89 0.87 -2.19
CA ILE A 33 9.84 1.31 -3.12
C ILE A 33 8.63 1.84 -2.34
N ILE A 34 8.22 1.15 -1.27
CA ILE A 34 7.09 1.57 -0.43
C ILE A 34 7.41 2.88 0.29
N VAL A 35 8.59 3.00 0.90
CA VAL A 35 9.02 4.20 1.62
C VAL A 35 9.10 5.39 0.67
N ASP A 36 9.67 5.21 -0.52
CA ASP A 36 9.72 6.26 -1.54
C ASP A 36 8.32 6.70 -1.98
N ALA A 37 7.39 5.75 -2.16
CA ALA A 37 6.00 6.04 -2.49
C ALA A 37 5.28 6.80 -1.36
N VAL A 38 5.50 6.42 -0.11
CA VAL A 38 4.93 7.08 1.08
C VAL A 38 5.44 8.52 1.20
N ARG A 39 6.74 8.74 0.99
CA ARG A 39 7.34 10.09 0.97
C ARG A 39 6.81 10.92 -0.18
N CYS A 40 6.68 10.33 -1.36
CA CYS A 40 6.07 10.97 -2.52
C CYS A 40 4.62 11.38 -2.26
N TRP A 41 3.85 10.53 -1.58
CA TRP A 41 2.46 10.84 -1.19
C TRP A 41 2.40 12.00 -0.20
N ARG A 42 3.25 12.01 0.84
CA ARG A 42 3.33 13.09 1.83
C ARG A 42 3.70 14.42 1.17
N ASP A 43 4.75 14.41 0.36
CA ASP A 43 5.23 15.59 -0.36
C ASP A 43 4.18 16.14 -1.33
N ALA A 44 3.47 15.27 -2.07
CA ALA A 44 2.38 15.68 -2.94
C ALA A 44 1.22 16.31 -2.15
N LEU A 45 0.86 15.76 -0.98
CA LEU A 45 -0.17 16.35 -0.13
C LEU A 45 0.22 17.71 0.44
N ASP A 46 1.45 17.81 0.96
CA ASP A 46 1.92 19.03 1.60
C ASP A 46 2.12 20.16 0.58
N SER A 47 2.55 19.81 -0.64
CA SER A 47 2.68 20.73 -1.77
C SER A 47 1.37 20.94 -2.56
N GLN A 48 0.26 20.33 -2.14
CA GLN A 48 -1.06 20.42 -2.79
C GLN A 48 -1.08 19.97 -4.26
N PHE A 49 -0.20 19.05 -4.63
CA PHE A 49 -0.20 18.41 -5.94
C PHE A 49 -1.23 17.28 -6.03
N PRO A 50 -1.67 16.91 -7.26
CA PRO A 50 -2.56 15.78 -7.45
C PRO A 50 -1.87 14.46 -7.06
N VAL A 51 -2.22 13.95 -5.87
CA VAL A 51 -1.58 12.80 -5.23
C VAL A 51 -1.50 11.57 -6.13
N LEU A 52 -2.62 11.13 -6.72
CA LEU A 52 -2.66 9.86 -7.48
C LEU A 52 -1.80 9.89 -8.75
N PRO A 53 -1.88 10.90 -9.63
CA PRO A 53 -0.97 11.02 -10.77
C PRO A 53 0.51 11.07 -10.36
N THR A 54 0.85 11.85 -9.34
CA THR A 54 2.24 11.98 -8.88
C THR A 54 2.76 10.66 -8.31
N LEU A 55 1.96 9.99 -7.49
CA LEU A 55 2.30 8.69 -6.89
C LEU A 55 2.39 7.58 -7.95
N PHE A 56 1.48 7.56 -8.92
CA PHE A 56 1.51 6.61 -10.04
C PHE A 56 2.80 6.78 -10.85
N ALA A 57 3.10 8.00 -11.31
CA ALA A 57 4.30 8.27 -12.09
C ALA A 57 5.57 7.87 -11.33
N ARG A 58 5.58 8.05 -10.00
CA ARG A 58 6.70 7.66 -9.16
C ARG A 58 6.86 6.15 -9.07
N LEU A 59 5.79 5.43 -8.75
CA LEU A 59 5.81 3.97 -8.63
C LEU A 59 6.07 3.26 -9.97
N GLU A 60 5.65 3.85 -11.08
CA GLU A 60 5.85 3.29 -12.43
C GLU A 60 7.33 3.21 -12.82
N THR A 61 8.20 4.02 -12.20
CA THR A 61 9.66 3.90 -12.37
C THR A 61 10.21 2.53 -11.95
N ASN A 62 9.49 1.82 -11.08
CA ASN A 62 9.80 0.45 -10.64
C ASN A 62 8.75 -0.56 -11.14
N GLY A 63 7.94 -0.21 -12.14
CA GLY A 63 6.86 -1.07 -12.67
C GLY A 63 5.69 -1.31 -11.69
N ALA A 64 5.56 -0.46 -10.67
CA ALA A 64 4.64 -0.66 -9.56
C ALA A 64 3.47 0.35 -9.52
N GLY A 65 3.18 1.05 -10.62
CA GLY A 65 2.18 2.12 -10.67
C GLY A 65 0.79 1.70 -10.17
N PHE A 66 0.41 0.43 -10.38
CA PHE A 66 -0.85 -0.14 -9.88
C PHE A 66 -1.01 -0.11 -8.35
N LEU A 67 0.08 0.04 -7.59
CA LEU A 67 0.02 0.19 -6.13
C LEU A 67 -0.43 1.59 -5.68
N ALA A 68 -0.38 2.60 -6.55
CA ALA A 68 -0.63 3.98 -6.17
C ALA A 68 -1.99 4.19 -5.46
N PRO A 69 -3.12 3.65 -5.98
CA PRO A 69 -4.41 3.81 -5.30
C PRO A 69 -4.46 3.12 -3.93
N ALA A 70 -3.84 1.94 -3.80
CA ALA A 70 -3.84 1.19 -2.55
C ALA A 70 -3.03 1.91 -1.46
N ILE A 71 -1.83 2.39 -1.80
CA ILE A 71 -0.96 3.14 -0.89
C ILE A 71 -1.63 4.46 -0.50
N ALA A 72 -2.19 5.21 -1.45
CA ALA A 72 -2.87 6.47 -1.15
C ALA A 72 -4.09 6.27 -0.23
N ALA A 73 -4.90 5.24 -0.47
CA ALA A 73 -6.05 4.92 0.36
C ALA A 73 -5.66 4.46 1.77
N LEU A 74 -4.61 3.63 1.89
CA LEU A 74 -4.09 3.17 3.17
C LEU A 74 -3.61 4.33 4.03
N LEU A 75 -2.81 5.24 3.47
CA LEU A 75 -2.27 6.39 4.20
C LEU A 75 -3.38 7.37 4.62
N ALA A 76 -4.33 7.67 3.73
CA ALA A 76 -5.48 8.50 4.07
C ALA A 76 -6.35 7.86 5.18
N LEU A 77 -6.56 6.54 5.13
CA LEU A 77 -7.30 5.82 6.15
C LEU A 77 -6.54 5.79 7.49
N HIS A 78 -5.21 5.64 7.45
CA HIS A 78 -4.36 5.70 8.63
C HIS A 78 -4.45 7.06 9.34
N GLU A 79 -4.38 8.17 8.59
CA GLU A 79 -4.58 9.51 9.14
C GLU A 79 -5.99 9.69 9.72
N ALA A 80 -7.02 9.23 9.01
CA ALA A 80 -8.40 9.32 9.48
C ALA A 80 -8.64 8.50 10.76
N TRP A 81 -8.00 7.33 10.88
CA TRP A 81 -8.10 6.44 12.03
C TRP A 81 -7.33 6.97 13.25
N SER A 82 -6.07 7.39 13.06
CA SER A 82 -5.21 7.91 14.13
C SER A 82 -5.59 9.33 14.55
N GLY A 83 -6.13 10.13 13.63
CA GLY A 83 -6.31 11.57 13.79
C GLY A 83 -5.01 12.36 13.73
N GLN A 84 -3.90 11.72 13.36
CA GLN A 84 -2.58 12.32 13.28
C GLN A 84 -2.13 12.36 11.82
N ARG A 85 -1.33 13.38 11.48
CA ARG A 85 -0.68 13.44 10.18
C ARG A 85 0.46 12.43 10.15
N PHE A 86 0.52 11.60 9.11
CA PHE A 86 1.58 10.62 8.92
C PHE A 86 2.93 11.32 8.65
N LYS A 87 3.92 11.17 9.50
CA LYS A 87 5.22 11.84 9.38
C LYS A 87 6.17 11.04 8.51
N ALA A 88 6.18 11.32 7.21
CA ALA A 88 7.20 10.77 6.31
C ALA A 88 8.49 11.59 6.38
N GLY A 89 9.63 10.94 6.12
CA GLY A 89 10.92 11.61 6.00
C GLY A 89 11.02 12.42 4.71
N ASP A 90 12.08 13.23 4.61
CA ASP A 90 12.41 13.89 3.34
C ASP A 90 12.75 12.84 2.27
N ARG A 91 12.43 13.13 1.01
CA ARG A 91 12.66 12.26 -0.13
C ARG A 91 14.12 11.85 -0.27
N ALA A 92 15.06 12.72 0.10
CA ALA A 92 16.51 12.45 0.04
C ALA A 92 17.09 11.77 1.29
N ALA A 93 16.31 11.61 2.37
CA ALA A 93 16.84 11.07 3.62
C ALA A 93 17.09 9.56 3.54
N SER A 94 18.23 9.06 4.02
CA SER A 94 18.46 7.60 4.08
C SER A 94 17.83 6.93 5.30
N ALA A 95 17.57 7.70 6.38
CA ALA A 95 16.98 7.17 7.61
C ALA A 95 15.45 7.06 7.48
N LEU A 96 14.89 6.00 8.07
CA LEU A 96 13.45 5.83 8.24
C LEU A 96 12.95 6.65 9.43
N THR A 97 11.78 7.23 9.26
CA THR A 97 11.02 7.81 10.36
C THR A 97 10.31 6.72 11.18
N PRO A 98 9.89 7.02 12.42
CA PRO A 98 9.10 6.09 13.22
C PRO A 98 7.83 5.62 12.49
N ASP A 99 7.08 6.55 11.90
CA ASP A 99 5.83 6.25 11.16
C ASP A 99 6.10 5.35 9.94
N GLU A 100 7.20 5.56 9.20
CA GLU A 100 7.61 4.70 8.09
C GLU A 100 7.94 3.27 8.55
N SER A 101 8.73 3.14 9.62
CA SER A 101 9.07 1.82 10.17
C SER A 101 7.83 1.08 10.70
N GLN A 102 6.93 1.81 11.36
CA GLN A 102 5.69 1.27 11.90
C GLN A 102 4.72 0.87 10.80
N LEU A 103 4.67 1.59 9.68
CA LEU A 103 3.86 1.22 8.53
C LEU A 103 4.35 -0.08 7.89
N LEU A 104 5.67 -0.24 7.73
CA LEU A 104 6.25 -1.47 7.19
C LEU A 104 5.93 -2.67 8.09
N ASP A 105 6.11 -2.54 9.40
CA ASP A 105 5.73 -3.57 10.39
C ASP A 105 4.22 -3.88 10.34
N SER A 106 3.37 -2.85 10.21
CA SER A 106 1.91 -3.02 10.09
C SER A 106 1.51 -3.73 8.79
N LEU A 107 2.24 -3.48 7.69
CA LEU A 107 2.03 -4.17 6.41
C LEU A 107 2.49 -5.62 6.49
N GLU A 108 3.57 -5.91 7.22
CA GLU A 108 4.06 -7.27 7.44
C GLU A 108 3.09 -8.09 8.31
N THR A 109 2.68 -7.53 9.46
CA THR A 109 1.82 -8.19 10.45
C THR A 109 0.33 -8.09 10.16
N THR A 110 -0.09 -7.23 9.23
CA THR A 110 -1.49 -6.83 8.97
C THR A 110 -2.23 -6.30 10.19
N THR A 111 -1.49 -5.89 11.22
CA THR A 111 -2.02 -5.39 12.48
C THR A 111 -1.97 -3.86 12.48
N PRO A 112 -3.01 -3.16 12.96
CA PRO A 112 -2.96 -1.71 13.08
C PRO A 112 -1.82 -1.31 14.02
N PRO A 113 -1.19 -0.16 13.77
CA PRO A 113 -0.10 0.33 14.60
C PRO A 113 -0.53 0.48 16.07
N PRO A 114 0.33 0.19 17.05
CA PRO A 114 0.03 0.44 18.46
C PRO A 114 -0.17 1.94 18.70
N THR A 115 -1.42 2.38 18.73
CA THR A 115 -1.83 3.76 19.03
C THR A 115 -2.60 3.76 20.34
N ALA A 116 -2.18 4.60 21.30
CA ALA A 116 -2.72 4.61 22.66
C ALA A 116 -4.25 4.77 22.69
N ILE A 117 -4.80 5.67 21.86
CA ILE A 117 -6.24 5.84 21.64
C ILE A 117 -6.45 6.34 20.20
N PRO A 118 -7.02 5.56 19.27
CA PRO A 118 -7.31 6.05 17.92
C PRO A 118 -8.43 7.08 17.96
N LEU A 119 -8.34 8.13 17.13
CA LEU A 119 -9.40 9.14 17.00
C LEU A 119 -10.72 8.53 16.53
N ARG A 120 -10.66 7.54 15.63
CA ARG A 120 -11.83 6.86 15.08
C ARG A 120 -11.71 5.34 15.24
N PRO A 121 -12.04 4.78 16.43
CA PRO A 121 -11.90 3.35 16.69
C PRO A 121 -12.76 2.48 15.74
N GLY A 122 -13.86 3.01 15.21
CA GLY A 122 -14.70 2.35 14.21
C GLY A 122 -14.00 2.06 12.88
N LEU A 123 -12.87 2.72 12.59
CA LEU A 123 -12.06 2.47 11.38
C LEU A 123 -11.02 1.37 11.56
N THR A 124 -10.88 0.76 12.75
CA THR A 124 -9.89 -0.30 13.00
C THR A 124 -10.12 -1.53 12.11
N GLY A 125 -11.38 -1.93 11.91
CA GLY A 125 -11.73 -3.01 10.98
C GLY A 125 -11.33 -2.70 9.53
N PRO A 126 -11.83 -1.58 8.96
CA PRO A 126 -11.41 -1.10 7.64
C PRO A 126 -9.89 -0.96 7.47
N LEU A 127 -9.16 -0.48 8.49
CA LEU A 127 -7.71 -0.31 8.43
C LEU A 127 -6.99 -1.67 8.31
N ARG A 128 -7.43 -2.68 9.08
CA ARG A 128 -6.90 -4.05 8.92
C ARG A 128 -7.13 -4.60 7.52
N ILE A 129 -8.31 -4.35 6.94
CA ILE A 129 -8.62 -4.78 5.57
C ILE A 129 -7.71 -4.06 4.58
N ALA A 130 -7.50 -2.75 4.73
CA ALA A 130 -6.60 -1.97 3.87
C ALA A 130 -5.15 -2.42 3.98
N LEU A 131 -4.65 -2.73 5.19
CA LEU A 131 -3.31 -3.29 5.40
C LEU A 131 -3.18 -4.65 4.70
N ARG A 132 -4.14 -5.56 4.93
CA ARG A 132 -4.14 -6.90 4.32
C ARG A 132 -4.21 -6.84 2.80
N SER A 133 -5.08 -6.02 2.23
CA SER A 133 -5.23 -5.90 0.78
C SER A 133 -4.00 -5.25 0.14
N THR A 134 -3.44 -4.21 0.76
CA THR A 134 -2.21 -3.56 0.29
C THR A 134 -1.03 -4.53 0.32
N ARG A 135 -0.86 -5.31 1.38
CA ARG A 135 0.16 -6.36 1.47
C ARG A 135 0.04 -7.38 0.33
N ILE A 136 -1.18 -7.84 0.03
CA ILE A 136 -1.42 -8.77 -1.09
C ILE A 136 -1.00 -8.14 -2.41
N LEU A 137 -1.36 -6.88 -2.66
CA LEU A 137 -1.00 -6.16 -3.88
C LEU A 137 0.51 -5.96 -3.98
N VAL A 138 1.16 -5.55 -2.90
CA VAL A 138 2.62 -5.39 -2.84
C VAL A 138 3.31 -6.70 -3.21
N ARG A 139 2.93 -7.82 -2.58
CA ARG A 139 3.50 -9.15 -2.87
C ARG A 139 3.31 -9.55 -4.33
N ARG A 140 2.15 -9.21 -4.92
CA ARG A 140 1.83 -9.56 -6.31
C ARG A 140 2.58 -8.70 -7.31
N VAL A 141 2.77 -7.42 -7.03
CA VAL A 141 3.39 -6.46 -7.96
C VAL A 141 4.92 -6.48 -7.85
N LEU A 142 5.46 -6.58 -6.63
CA LEU A 142 6.90 -6.58 -6.38
C LEU A 142 7.50 -7.99 -6.30
N GLY A 143 6.67 -9.03 -6.32
CA GLY A 143 7.09 -10.43 -6.39
C GLY A 143 7.83 -10.97 -5.16
N ARG A 144 7.77 -10.27 -4.01
CA ARG A 144 8.49 -10.62 -2.77
C ARG A 144 7.72 -10.25 -1.51
N ASP A 145 8.08 -10.86 -0.38
CA ASP A 145 7.62 -10.44 0.95
C ASP A 145 8.36 -9.17 1.40
N ILE A 146 7.67 -8.33 2.19
CA ILE A 146 8.31 -7.25 2.94
C ILE A 146 8.96 -7.94 4.15
N GLY A 147 10.29 -7.86 4.30
CA GLY A 147 11.04 -8.43 5.43
C GLY A 147 11.89 -9.67 5.11
N GLU A 148 11.85 -10.21 3.88
CA GLU A 148 12.60 -11.42 3.53
C GLU A 148 14.03 -11.06 3.04
N TRP A 149 14.90 -10.62 3.97
CA TRP A 149 16.31 -10.36 3.65
C TRP A 149 17.18 -11.62 3.65
N GLU A 150 16.87 -12.69 4.39
CA GLU A 150 17.73 -13.88 4.41
C GLU A 150 16.93 -15.17 4.59
N ALA A 151 16.51 -15.75 3.47
CA ALA A 151 16.35 -17.19 3.35
C ALA A 151 17.04 -17.64 2.07
N THR A 152 18.15 -18.37 2.23
CA THR A 152 18.82 -19.14 1.17
C THR A 152 17.78 -19.79 0.25
N PRO A 153 17.89 -19.68 -1.09
CA PRO A 153 16.89 -20.26 -1.97
C PRO A 153 16.90 -21.79 -1.80
N PRO A 154 15.78 -22.45 -1.48
CA PRO A 154 15.66 -23.87 -1.78
C PRO A 154 15.63 -24.02 -3.29
N ALA A 155 16.38 -25.00 -3.78
CA ALA A 155 16.45 -25.36 -5.18
C ALA A 155 15.05 -25.55 -5.79
N GLU A 156 14.92 -24.99 -7.00
CA GLU A 156 14.06 -25.34 -8.13
C GLU A 156 12.74 -26.12 -7.91
N ASP A 157 11.70 -25.59 -8.56
CA ASP A 157 10.41 -26.19 -8.93
C ASP A 157 9.31 -26.37 -7.86
N ALA A 158 8.39 -25.37 -7.82
CA ALA A 158 6.96 -25.59 -8.06
C ALA A 158 6.15 -24.27 -8.04
N PRO A 159 5.22 -24.03 -8.98
CA PRO A 159 4.19 -23.01 -8.79
C PRO A 159 3.07 -23.61 -7.94
N MET A 160 2.95 -23.24 -6.67
CA MET A 160 1.74 -23.54 -5.90
C MET A 160 0.83 -22.31 -5.84
N PHE A 161 -0.20 -22.37 -6.68
CA PHE A 161 -1.39 -21.53 -6.62
C PHE A 161 -2.07 -21.63 -5.26
N PHE A 162 -2.65 -20.50 -4.83
CA PHE A 162 -3.61 -20.31 -3.73
C PHE A 162 -4.31 -21.60 -3.26
N ALA A 163 -3.94 -22.10 -2.08
CA ALA A 163 -4.88 -22.80 -1.23
C ALA A 163 -5.74 -21.72 -0.56
N CYS A 164 -6.99 -21.62 -1.00
CA CYS A 164 -8.03 -20.97 -0.22
C CYS A 164 -8.24 -21.89 0.99
N ASP A 165 -7.75 -21.52 2.17
CA ASP A 165 -8.10 -22.25 3.39
C ASP A 165 -9.59 -22.07 3.62
N ASP A 166 -10.29 -23.17 3.31
CA ASP A 166 -11.71 -23.37 3.49
C ASP A 166 -12.03 -23.31 4.99
N GLU A 167 -12.89 -22.37 5.35
CA GLU A 167 -13.59 -22.23 6.61
C GLU A 167 -14.44 -23.49 6.88
N ALA A 168 -13.79 -24.59 7.25
CA ALA A 168 -14.42 -25.88 7.52
C ALA A 168 -14.08 -26.45 8.91
N ALA A 169 -13.55 -25.62 9.82
CA ALA A 169 -13.14 -26.06 11.16
C ALA A 169 -14.00 -25.54 12.32
N GLU A 170 -14.95 -24.61 12.12
CA GLU A 170 -15.75 -24.04 13.22
C GLU A 170 -17.23 -24.48 13.23
N MET A 171 -17.58 -25.60 12.56
CA MET A 171 -18.96 -26.14 12.54
C MET A 171 -19.09 -27.58 13.05
N ARG A 172 -18.02 -28.15 13.65
CA ARG A 172 -18.09 -29.46 14.34
C ARG A 172 -18.29 -29.40 15.85
N ASP A 173 -18.13 -28.23 16.48
CA ASP A 173 -18.11 -28.16 17.95
C ASP A 173 -19.47 -27.83 18.59
N ARG A 174 -20.48 -27.41 17.80
CA ARG A 174 -21.84 -27.17 18.33
C ARG A 174 -22.74 -28.41 18.36
N HIS A 175 -22.38 -29.48 17.65
CA HIS A 175 -23.23 -30.68 17.57
C HIS A 175 -22.92 -31.72 18.66
N THR A 176 -21.69 -31.73 19.19
CA THR A 176 -21.25 -32.59 20.29
C THR A 176 -21.80 -32.14 21.64
N VAL A 177 -21.89 -30.82 21.89
CA VAL A 177 -22.39 -30.28 23.17
C VAL A 177 -23.91 -30.44 23.33
N ARG A 178 -24.68 -30.51 22.23
CA ARG A 178 -26.14 -30.73 22.30
C ARG A 178 -26.51 -32.19 22.53
N GLN A 179 -25.74 -33.13 21.98
CA GLN A 179 -26.06 -34.57 22.04
C GLN A 179 -25.73 -35.20 23.41
N ALA A 180 -24.88 -34.55 24.23
CA ALA A 180 -24.56 -34.99 25.59
C ALA A 180 -25.59 -34.54 26.65
N ARG A 181 -26.55 -33.69 26.31
CA ARG A 181 -27.56 -33.17 27.27
C ARG A 181 -28.88 -33.95 27.25
N ASP A 182 -29.11 -34.79 26.24
CA ASP A 182 -30.32 -35.60 26.09
C ASP A 182 -30.11 -37.09 26.45
N ALA A 183 -28.97 -37.44 27.05
CA ALA A 183 -28.61 -38.80 27.46
C ALA A 183 -28.35 -38.93 28.98
N ALA A 184 -28.85 -37.99 29.80
CA ALA A 184 -28.78 -38.02 31.26
C ALA A 184 -30.18 -37.92 31.89
#